data_AF-A0A6M3LWR7-F1
#
_entry.id   AF-A0A6M3LWR7-F1
#
_cell.length_a   1.000
_cell.length_b   1.000
_cell.length_c   1.000
_cell.angle_alpha   90.00
_cell.angle_beta   90.00
_cell.angle_gamma   90.00
#
_symmetry.space_group_name_H-M   'P 1'
#
loop_
_entity.id
_entity.type
_entity.pdbx_description
1 polymer ?
#
loop_
_entity_poly.entity_id
_entity_poly.type
_entity_poly.pdbx_seq_one_letter_code
_entity_poly.pdbx_strand_id
1 'polypeptide(L)' 'MRPGNKTISNSLRPQIENIKSNIRAAVRPFDGTGRPFKLVLAELRGEGMTIHYVAEKAHYVRVDPGAA' A
#
# COMPACT_ATOMS: atom_id res chain seq x y z
N MET A 1 -11.30 -21.15 14.65
CA MET A 1 -10.58 -19.88 14.93
C MET A 1 -9.32 -19.83 14.06
N ARG A 2 -9.18 -18.84 13.17
CA ARG A 2 -7.96 -18.66 12.38
C ARG A 2 -6.83 -18.17 13.32
N PRO A 3 -5.64 -18.80 13.33
CA PRO A 3 -4.56 -18.40 14.23
C PRO A 3 -4.00 -17.03 13.83
N GLY A 4 -4.13 -16.06 14.74
CA GLY A 4 -3.25 -14.89 14.83
C GLY A 4 -3.16 -13.99 13.60
N ASN A 5 -4.27 -13.43 13.13
CA ASN A 5 -4.18 -12.14 12.45
C ASN A 5 -3.67 -11.15 13.50
N LYS A 6 -2.35 -10.86 13.51
CA LYS A 6 -1.73 -9.93 14.46
C LYS A 6 -2.57 -8.67 14.47
N THR A 7 -3.37 -8.48 15.52
CA THR A 7 -4.29 -7.35 15.64
C THR A 7 -3.48 -6.11 15.37
N ILE A 8 -3.81 -5.39 14.29
CA ILE A 8 -3.11 -4.15 13.97
C ILE A 8 -3.29 -3.28 15.20
N SER A 9 -2.18 -2.93 15.86
CA SER A 9 -2.22 -2.07 17.04
C SER A 9 -3.04 -0.83 16.70
N ASN A 10 -3.94 -0.40 17.58
CA ASN A 10 -4.77 0.78 17.34
C ASN A 10 -3.92 2.01 16.99
N SER A 11 -2.68 2.09 17.47
CA SER A 11 -1.72 3.14 17.11
C SER A 11 -1.23 3.10 15.65
N LEU A 12 -1.24 1.94 14.99
CA LEU A 12 -0.80 1.76 13.61
C LEU A 12 -1.93 2.01 12.59
N ARG A 13 -3.19 1.92 13.01
CA ARG A 13 -4.34 2.08 12.13
C ARG A 13 -4.42 3.50 11.52
N PRO A 14 -4.24 4.60 12.29
CA PRO A 14 -4.19 5.95 11.70
C PRO A 14 -3.06 6.12 10.68
N GLN A 15 -1.90 5.50 10.94
CA GLN A 15 -0.76 5.55 10.03
C GLN A 15 -1.07 4.81 8.71
N ILE A 16 -1.71 3.65 8.79
CA ILE A 16 -2.14 2.86 7.63
C ILE A 16 -3.16 3.64 6.78
N GLU A 17 -4.18 4.23 7.41
CA GLU A 17 -5.19 5.03 6.70
C GLU A 17 -4.57 6.26 6.01
N ASN A 18 -3.63 6.94 6.68
CA ASN A 18 -2.94 8.09 6.10
C ASN A 18 -2.10 7.68 4.88
N ILE A 19 -1.31 6.60 4.97
CA ILE A 19 -0.52 6.09 3.85
C ILE A 19 -1.45 5.66 2.69
N LYS A 20 -2.56 4.97 2.97
CA LYS A 20 -3.56 4.62 1.93
C LYS A 20 -4.09 5.86 1.22
N SER A 21 -4.49 6.89 1.98
CA SER A 21 -4.99 8.14 1.41
C SER A 21 -3.94 8.81 0.51
N ASN A 22 -2.69 8.87 0.96
CA ASN A 22 -1.60 9.44 0.16
C ASN A 22 -1.35 8.64 -1.12
N ILE A 23 -1.33 7.31 -1.05
CA ILE A 23 -1.12 6.46 -2.24
C ILE A 23 -2.29 6.58 -3.23
N ARG A 24 -3.53 6.66 -2.75
CA ARG A 24 -4.70 6.86 -3.62
C ARG A 24 -4.67 8.22 -4.32
N ALA A 25 -4.24 9.26 -3.62
CA ALA A 25 -4.08 10.61 -4.18
C ALA A 25 -2.78 10.79 -4.99
N ALA A 26 -1.82 9.87 -4.86
CA ALA A 26 -0.52 9.98 -5.50
C ALA A 26 -0.66 9.85 -7.02
N VAL A 27 -0.27 10.91 -7.73
CA VAL A 27 -0.03 10.93 -9.18
C VAL A 27 1.41 10.49 -9.49
N ARG A 28 2.32 10.66 -8.52
CA ARG A 28 3.75 10.37 -8.66
C ARG A 28 4.10 9.00 -8.06
N PRO A 29 5.24 8.42 -8.45
CA PRO A 29 5.75 7.24 -7.78
C PRO A 29 5.95 7.49 -6.29
N PHE A 30 5.67 6.47 -5.47
CA PHE A 30 5.75 6.54 -4.03
C PHE A 30 6.68 5.47 -3.48
N ASP A 31 7.38 5.81 -2.41
CA ASP A 31 8.27 4.92 -1.68
C ASP A 31 7.75 4.76 -0.25
N GLY A 32 8.11 3.66 0.38
CA GLY A 32 7.90 3.49 1.80
C GLY A 32 8.53 2.21 2.32
N THR A 33 8.87 2.24 3.60
CA THR A 33 9.55 1.14 4.29
C THR A 33 8.77 0.68 5.52
N GLY A 34 9.12 -0.50 6.00
CA GLY A 34 8.55 -1.05 7.23
C GLY A 34 7.23 -1.80 7.06
N ARG A 35 6.76 -2.34 8.19
CA ARG A 35 5.56 -3.19 8.26
C ARG A 35 4.26 -2.46 7.90
N PRO A 36 4.01 -1.20 8.33
CA PRO A 36 2.76 -0.51 7.97
C PRO A 36 2.61 -0.33 6.47
N PHE A 37 3.70 0.01 5.77
CA PHE A 37 3.68 0.21 4.32
C PHE A 37 3.38 -1.10 3.58
N LYS A 38 4.01 -2.21 3.98
CA LYS A 38 3.73 -3.55 3.40
C LYS A 38 2.26 -3.97 3.60
N LEU A 39 1.67 -3.64 4.75
CA LEU A 39 0.24 -3.90 5.01
C LEU A 39 -0.65 -3.07 4.10
N VAL A 40 -0.35 -1.78 3.94
CA VAL A 40 -1.08 -0.89 3.03
C VAL A 40 -1.04 -1.41 1.60
N LEU A 41 0.13 -1.83 1.10
CA LEU A 41 0.25 -2.41 -0.24
C LEU A 41 -0.62 -3.67 -0.41
N ALA A 42 -0.68 -4.53 0.62
CA ALA A 42 -1.51 -5.73 0.59
C ALA A 42 -3.01 -5.39 0.61
N GLU A 43 -3.43 -4.43 1.46
CA GLU A 43 -4.83 -3.98 1.52
C GLU A 43 -5.26 -3.32 0.21
N LEU A 44 -4.48 -2.39 -0.34
CA LEU A 44 -4.80 -1.71 -1.60
C LEU A 44 -4.87 -2.69 -2.78
N ARG A 45 -4.00 -3.71 -2.81
CA ARG A 45 -4.10 -4.79 -3.80
C ARG A 45 -5.39 -5.61 -3.61
N GLY A 46 -5.79 -5.88 -2.37
CA GLY A 46 -7.06 -6.53 -2.06
C GLY A 46 -8.29 -5.69 -2.44
N GLU A 47 -8.17 -4.37 -2.43
CA GLU A 47 -9.19 -3.43 -2.92
C GLU A 47 -9.24 -3.32 -4.46
N GLY A 48 -8.34 -4.01 -5.17
CA GLY A 48 -8.29 -4.04 -6.64
C GLY A 48 -7.35 -3.01 -7.27
N MET A 49 -6.54 -2.31 -6.48
CA MET A 49 -5.57 -1.35 -7.00
C MET A 49 -4.29 -2.06 -7.47
N THR A 50 -3.90 -1.84 -8.73
CA THR A 50 -2.67 -2.44 -9.28
C THR A 50 -1.47 -1.56 -8.94
N ILE A 51 -0.56 -2.09 -8.10
CA ILE A 51 0.65 -1.40 -7.67
C ILE A 51 1.87 -2.21 -8.09
N HIS A 52 2.71 -1.62 -8.95
CA HIS A 52 3.92 -2.23 -9.47
C HIS A 52 5.16 -1.63 -8.80
N TYR A 53 6.18 -2.46 -8.58
CA TYR A 53 7.47 -2.01 -8.03
C TYR A 53 8.50 -1.91 -9.15
N VAL A 54 9.04 -0.71 -9.36
CA VAL A 54 10.09 -0.43 -10.35
C VAL A 54 11.45 -0.56 -9.67
N ALA A 55 12.10 -1.72 -9.83
CA ALA A 55 13.37 -2.02 -9.18
C ALA A 55 14.49 -1.04 -9.59
N GLU A 56 14.54 -0.63 -10.86
CA GLU A 56 15.56 0.29 -11.39
C GLU A 56 15.58 1.65 -10.69
N LYS A 57 14.42 2.08 -10.17
CA LYS A 57 14.24 3.39 -9.53
C LYS A 57 13.81 3.28 -8.07
N ALA A 58 13.82 2.06 -7.53
CA ALA A 58 13.47 1.70 -6.17
C ALA A 58 12.14 2.26 -5.64
N HIS A 59 11.10 2.40 -6.47
CA HIS A 59 9.81 2.97 -6.04
C HIS A 59 8.60 2.19 -6.57
N TYR A 60 7.44 2.48 -6.00
CA TYR A 60 6.16 1.93 -6.42
C TYR A 60 5.41 2.91 -7.32
N VAL A 61 4.75 2.37 -8.33
CA VAL A 61 3.85 3.13 -9.22
C VAL A 61 2.47 2.50 -9.19
N ARG A 62 1.45 3.36 -9.22
CA ARG A 62 0.09 2.92 -9.53
C ARG A 62 0.01 2.65 -11.03
N VAL A 63 -0.43 1.45 -11.39
CA VAL A 63 -0.75 1.09 -12.77
C VAL A 63 -2.26 1.14 -12.87
N ASP A 64 -2.78 2.09 -13.65
CA ASP A 64 -4.21 2.13 -13.92
C ASP A 64 -4.53 1.03 -14.95
N PRO A 65 -5.46 0.11 -14.68
CA PRO A 65 -5.76 -1.01 -15.58
C PRO A 65 -6.44 -0.60 -16.91
N GLY A 66 -6.55 0.71 -17.22
CA GLY A 66 -7.19 1.23 -18.42
C GLY A 66 -6.29 2.02 -19.38
N ALA A 67 -4.97 2.09 -19.14
CA ALA A 67 -4.03 2.74 -20.04
C ALA A 67 -3.31 1.68 -20.90
N ALA A 68 -4.05 1.06 -21.83
CA ALA A 68 -3.51 0.25 -22.92
C ALA A 68 -3.99 0.82 -24.25
#